data_AF-A0A535HT32-F1
#
_entry.id   AF-A0A535HT32-F1
#
_cell.length_a   1.000
_cell.length_b   1.000
_cell.length_c   1.000
_cell.angle_alpha   90.00
_cell.angle_beta   90.00
_cell.angle_gamma   90.00
#
_symmetry.space_group_name_H-M   'P 1'
#
loop_
_entity.id
_entity.type
_entity.pdbx_description
1 polymer ?
#
loop_
_entity_poly.entity_id
_entity_poly.type
_entity_poly.pdbx_seq_one_letter_code
_entity_poly.pdbx_strand_id
1 'polypeptide(L)'
;MAATPTTDAAASETVEAARPRANRRRPGEQGEHQRSGRGSGPPRPRALPQVERPAAVPAPEHHHLPGWVRREYARVRPPLGDLLVLLEPPARDELRSRLDELTAGISSGRFSLAWQYPALVAFGRNEYDKQRRAQEAAASARRGLDAARRRLSASIRDAGVAAEAAARLQRALRAAESEDAVAAVESELSQLTVASRSAHDRRREREIERARSRIRRAAPHTVAEEQSESWQDVLRRFAEQQGGAGL
;
A
#
# COMPACT_ATOMS: atom_id res chain seq x y z
N MET A 1 78.69 18.89 40.92
CA MET A 1 79.64 17.93 41.54
C MET A 1 79.24 17.83 43.00
N ALA A 2 78.89 16.71 43.64
CA ALA A 2 79.01 15.28 43.38
C ALA A 2 77.77 14.59 44.02
N ALA A 3 77.11 13.66 43.32
CA ALA A 3 77.23 12.19 43.46
C ALA A 3 76.33 11.58 44.55
N THR A 4 75.19 11.03 44.10
CA THR A 4 74.41 9.99 44.79
C THR A 4 74.94 8.61 44.39
N PRO A 5 75.06 7.63 45.31
CA PRO A 5 75.39 6.26 44.93
C PRO A 5 74.16 5.48 44.46
N THR A 6 74.34 4.82 43.32
CA THR A 6 73.57 3.72 42.71
C THR A 6 73.81 2.41 43.47
N THR A 7 72.78 1.55 43.61
CA THR A 7 72.79 0.07 43.41
C THR A 7 71.31 -0.36 43.46
N ASP A 8 70.62 -0.71 42.38
CA ASP A 8 70.70 -1.84 41.43
C ASP A 8 69.97 -3.13 41.88
N ALA A 9 69.23 -3.67 40.90
CA ALA A 9 68.77 -5.03 40.67
C ALA A 9 67.84 -5.73 41.67
N ALA A 10 66.61 -6.00 41.20
CA ALA A 10 66.19 -7.37 40.94
C ALA A 10 64.97 -7.39 39.99
N ALA A 11 65.27 -7.59 38.70
CA ALA A 11 64.33 -8.19 37.77
C ALA A 11 64.13 -9.66 38.17
N SER A 12 62.88 -10.12 38.16
CA SER A 12 62.57 -11.54 37.96
C SER A 12 61.25 -11.62 37.22
N GLU A 13 61.38 -12.01 35.97
CA GLU A 13 60.36 -12.60 35.12
C GLU A 13 59.63 -13.71 35.86
N THR A 14 58.31 -13.78 35.68
CA THR A 14 57.65 -15.08 35.60
C THR A 14 56.82 -15.11 34.33
N VAL A 15 57.17 -16.12 33.55
CA VAL A 15 56.73 -16.48 32.22
C VAL A 15 55.45 -17.32 32.32
N GLU A 16 54.69 -17.37 31.22
CA GLU A 16 53.73 -18.41 30.84
C GLU A 16 52.53 -18.71 31.75
N ALA A 17 51.34 -18.41 31.22
CA ALA A 17 50.34 -19.46 31.05
C ALA A 17 49.46 -19.16 29.84
N ALA A 18 49.73 -19.88 28.76
CA ALA A 18 48.91 -19.96 27.57
C ALA A 18 47.50 -20.50 27.90
N ARG A 19 46.52 -20.01 27.12
CA ARG A 19 45.11 -20.43 27.12
C ARG A 19 44.96 -21.96 26.97
N PRO A 20 43.77 -22.48 27.32
CA PRO A 20 43.05 -23.22 26.29
C PRO A 20 41.66 -22.64 26.03
N ARG A 21 41.43 -22.33 24.74
CA ARG A 21 40.10 -22.17 24.13
C ARG A 21 39.33 -23.48 24.31
N ALA A 22 38.30 -23.49 25.14
CA ALA A 22 37.34 -24.59 25.17
C ALA A 22 36.37 -24.45 23.98
N ASN A 23 36.81 -24.93 22.83
CA ASN A 23 36.02 -25.08 21.61
C ASN A 23 35.19 -26.37 21.72
N ARG A 24 34.07 -26.36 22.45
CA ARG A 24 33.11 -27.48 22.42
C ARG A 24 32.16 -27.29 21.24
N ARG A 25 32.55 -27.82 20.08
CA ARG A 25 31.61 -28.26 19.05
C ARG A 25 30.84 -29.46 19.60
N ARG A 26 29.52 -29.34 19.75
CA ARG A 26 28.61 -30.50 19.76
C ARG A 26 27.90 -30.55 18.40
N PRO A 27 27.93 -31.70 17.70
CA PRO A 27 27.18 -31.90 16.47
C PRO A 27 25.73 -32.26 16.76
N GLY A 28 24.82 -31.71 15.95
CA GLY A 28 23.55 -32.30 15.53
C GLY A 28 22.50 -32.62 16.60
N GLU A 29 21.54 -31.71 16.78
CA GLU A 29 20.14 -32.07 17.00
C GLU A 29 19.26 -31.11 16.18
N GLN A 30 18.84 -31.61 15.01
CA GLN A 30 17.69 -31.08 14.29
C GLN A 30 16.45 -31.41 15.13
N GLY A 31 16.03 -30.44 15.93
CA GLY A 31 14.72 -30.42 16.57
C GLY A 31 13.95 -29.25 16.02
N GLU A 32 13.05 -29.53 15.07
CA GLU A 32 11.97 -28.63 14.69
C GLU A 32 11.16 -28.30 15.95
N HIS A 33 11.48 -27.18 16.58
CA HIS A 33 10.60 -26.55 17.54
C HIS A 33 10.02 -25.34 16.85
N GLN A 34 8.86 -25.58 16.23
CA GLN A 34 7.88 -24.54 15.98
C GLN A 34 7.66 -23.79 17.31
N ARG A 35 8.37 -22.69 17.50
CA ARG A 35 8.06 -21.71 18.54
C ARG A 35 6.86 -20.91 18.07
N SER A 36 5.70 -21.56 18.09
CA SER A 36 4.42 -20.90 18.29
C SER A 36 4.46 -20.23 19.67
N GLY A 37 4.09 -18.94 19.72
CA GLY A 37 4.01 -18.19 20.98
C GLY A 37 5.19 -17.27 21.28
N ARG A 38 5.69 -16.51 20.29
CA ARG A 38 6.36 -15.25 20.62
C ARG A 38 5.25 -14.27 20.96
N GLY A 39 5.03 -14.04 22.26
CA GLY A 39 4.10 -13.02 22.74
C GLY A 39 4.25 -11.75 21.91
N SER A 40 3.10 -11.19 21.52
CA SER A 40 3.02 -9.89 20.86
C SER A 40 3.49 -8.83 21.87
N GLY A 41 4.80 -8.77 22.08
CA GLY A 41 5.43 -7.64 22.71
C GLY A 41 5.06 -6.40 21.90
N PRO A 42 4.87 -5.24 22.54
CA PRO A 42 4.54 -4.02 21.83
C PRO A 42 5.52 -3.85 20.65
N PRO A 43 5.03 -3.48 19.45
CA PRO A 43 5.88 -3.34 18.28
C PRO A 43 7.06 -2.45 18.64
N ARG A 44 8.29 -2.98 18.51
CA ARG A 44 9.49 -2.20 18.83
C ARG A 44 9.46 -0.93 17.98
N PRO A 45 9.69 0.25 18.58
CA PRO A 45 9.75 1.48 17.80
C PRO A 45 10.83 1.32 16.73
N ARG A 46 10.44 1.51 15.47
CA ARG A 46 11.34 1.40 14.33
C ARG A 46 12.47 2.42 14.48
N ALA A 47 13.68 2.03 14.11
CA ALA A 47 14.81 2.95 14.13
C ALA A 47 14.55 4.10 13.13
N LEU A 48 14.90 5.33 13.53
CA LEU A 48 14.92 6.47 12.62
C LEU A 48 15.98 6.21 11.53
N PRO A 49 15.72 6.61 10.28
CA PRO A 49 16.77 6.60 9.27
C PRO A 49 17.87 7.57 9.70
N GLN A 50 19.12 7.13 9.62
CA GLN A 50 20.27 7.99 9.91
C GLN A 50 20.48 8.92 8.73
N VAL A 51 20.66 10.21 9.01
CA VAL A 51 20.93 11.21 8.00
C VAL A 51 22.44 11.41 7.89
N GLU A 52 22.98 11.41 6.67
CA GLU A 52 24.44 11.57 6.46
C GLU A 52 24.96 12.91 7.01
N ARG A 53 24.12 13.94 6.97
CA ARG A 53 24.40 15.29 7.48
C ARG A 53 23.28 15.71 8.44
N PRO A 54 23.35 15.33 9.72
CA PRO A 54 22.33 15.73 10.69
C PRO A 54 22.37 17.24 10.92
N ALA A 55 21.22 17.83 11.27
CA ALA A 55 21.14 19.25 11.55
C ALA A 55 21.90 19.60 12.85
N ALA A 56 22.38 20.84 12.92
CA ALA A 56 23.00 21.37 14.13
C ALA A 56 21.94 21.57 15.23
N VAL A 57 22.09 20.82 16.33
CA VAL A 57 21.29 20.93 17.55
C VAL A 57 22.03 21.86 18.52
N PRO A 58 21.44 22.99 18.93
CA PRO A 58 22.10 23.92 19.85
C PRO A 58 22.43 23.22 21.17
N ALA A 59 23.65 23.47 21.67
CA ALA A 59 24.09 22.94 22.95
C ALA A 59 23.70 23.90 24.08
N PRO A 60 23.30 23.41 25.26
CA PRO A 60 23.10 24.27 26.41
C PRO A 60 24.44 24.83 26.93
N GLU A 61 24.49 26.13 27.19
CA GLU A 61 25.68 26.83 27.64
C GLU A 61 25.44 27.43 29.04
N HIS A 62 26.16 26.93 30.04
CA HIS A 62 26.13 27.49 31.40
C HIS A 62 27.48 27.22 32.09
N HIS A 63 28.00 28.21 32.83
CA HIS A 63 29.31 28.13 33.49
C HIS A 63 29.44 26.89 34.40
N HIS A 64 28.37 26.56 35.12
CA HIS A 64 28.27 25.37 35.97
C HIS A 64 27.35 24.27 35.41
N LEU A 65 27.37 24.01 34.09
CA LEU A 65 26.49 22.99 33.52
C LEU A 65 26.79 21.59 34.10
N PRO A 66 25.82 20.95 34.79
CA PRO A 66 26.04 19.65 35.43
C PRO A 66 26.41 18.57 34.42
N GLY A 67 27.31 17.65 34.82
CA GLY A 67 27.77 16.57 33.94
C GLY A 67 26.64 15.65 33.45
N TRP A 68 25.58 15.48 34.24
CA TRP A 68 24.43 14.67 33.83
C TRP A 68 23.62 15.33 32.70
N VAL A 69 23.52 16.67 32.66
CA VAL A 69 22.86 17.40 31.56
C VAL A 69 23.65 17.24 30.26
N ARG A 70 25.00 17.31 30.32
CA ARG A 70 25.86 17.09 29.15
C ARG A 70 25.69 15.69 28.56
N ARG A 71 25.60 14.67 29.42
CA ARG A 71 25.32 13.28 29.01
C ARG A 71 23.95 13.14 28.39
N GLU A 72 22.94 13.78 28.98
CA GLU A 72 21.58 13.77 28.46
C GLU A 72 21.52 14.40 27.06
N TYR A 73 22.09 15.61 26.90
CA TYR A 73 22.23 16.27 25.60
C TYR A 73 22.98 15.39 24.60
N ALA A 74 24.13 14.83 24.97
CA ALA A 74 24.90 13.96 24.08
C ALA A 74 24.11 12.72 23.61
N ARG A 75 23.24 12.18 24.48
CA ARG A 75 22.35 11.06 24.16
C ARG A 75 21.27 11.45 23.15
N VAL A 76 20.68 12.63 23.28
CA VAL A 76 19.55 13.06 22.42
C VAL A 76 19.97 13.87 21.20
N ARG A 77 21.21 14.38 21.15
CA ARG A 77 21.70 15.18 20.04
C ARG A 77 21.61 14.44 18.69
N PRO A 78 22.05 13.17 18.55
CA PRO A 78 21.91 12.46 17.27
C PRO A 78 20.46 12.34 16.77
N PRO A 79 19.50 11.79 17.53
CA PRO A 79 18.14 11.65 17.03
C PRO A 79 17.45 13.00 16.79
N LEU A 80 17.75 14.05 17.56
CA LEU A 80 17.20 15.39 17.29
C LEU A 80 17.76 15.99 15.99
N GLY A 81 19.06 15.79 15.72
CA GLY A 81 19.70 16.25 14.49
C GLY A 81 19.12 15.56 13.25
N ASP A 82 18.88 14.25 13.31
CA ASP A 82 18.21 13.50 12.24
C ASP A 82 16.77 14.00 12.03
N LEU A 83 16.00 14.14 13.11
CA LEU A 83 14.59 14.57 13.05
C LEU A 83 14.42 15.97 12.45
N LEU A 84 15.31 16.91 12.76
CA LEU A 84 15.27 18.26 12.20
C LEU A 84 15.49 18.27 10.67
N VAL A 85 16.18 17.28 10.12
CA VAL A 85 16.34 17.13 8.65
C VAL A 85 15.16 16.39 8.04
N LEU A 86 14.69 15.34 8.71
CA LEU A 86 13.64 14.47 8.19
C LEU A 86 12.24 15.08 8.24
N LEU A 87 11.99 16.01 9.16
CA LEU A 87 10.69 16.64 9.31
C LEU A 87 10.48 17.75 8.28
N GLU A 88 9.32 17.73 7.65
CA GLU A 88 8.82 18.84 6.83
C GLU A 88 8.17 19.94 7.71
N PRO A 89 8.17 21.21 7.26
CA PRO A 89 7.36 22.26 7.86
C PRO A 89 5.86 21.89 7.88
N PRO A 90 5.09 22.26 8.92
CA PRO A 90 5.48 23.11 10.06
C PRO A 90 6.09 22.35 11.25
N ALA A 91 6.04 21.01 11.25
CA ALA A 91 6.47 20.20 12.40
C ALA A 91 7.95 20.38 12.75
N ARG A 92 8.79 20.59 11.74
CA ARG A 92 10.21 20.92 11.94
C ARG A 92 10.39 22.21 12.73
N ASP A 93 9.63 23.24 12.38
CA ASP A 93 9.78 24.57 12.97
C ASP A 93 9.27 24.56 14.42
N GLU A 94 8.19 23.81 14.69
CA GLU A 94 7.71 23.56 16.05
C GLU A 94 8.72 22.80 16.91
N LEU A 95 9.34 21.73 16.36
CA LEU A 95 10.41 21.00 17.04
C LEU A 95 11.60 21.93 17.34
N ARG A 96 11.97 22.79 16.38
CA ARG A 96 13.07 23.75 16.54
C ARG A 96 12.77 24.79 17.62
N SER A 97 11.60 25.40 17.61
CA SER A 97 11.19 26.38 18.63
C SER A 97 11.26 25.78 20.03
N ARG A 98 10.69 24.58 20.23
CA ARG A 98 10.73 23.88 21.51
C ARG A 98 12.14 23.55 21.95
N LEU A 99 13.00 23.15 21.02
CA LEU A 99 14.41 22.88 21.30
C LEU A 99 15.18 24.14 21.72
N ASP A 100 14.93 25.26 21.04
CA ASP A 100 15.57 26.54 21.34
C ASP A 100 15.10 27.07 22.72
N GLU A 101 13.80 27.01 23.01
CA GLU A 101 13.23 27.36 24.32
C GLU A 101 13.79 26.50 25.45
N LEU A 102 13.88 25.19 25.22
CA LEU A 102 14.44 24.24 26.17
C LEU A 102 15.91 24.55 26.45
N THR A 103 16.68 24.79 25.40
CA THR A 103 18.11 25.08 25.48
C THR A 103 18.36 26.41 26.18
N ALA A 104 17.58 27.45 25.88
CA ALA A 104 17.64 28.74 26.57
C ALA A 104 17.32 28.60 28.06
N GLY A 105 16.31 27.80 28.41
CA GLY A 105 15.94 27.52 29.80
C GLY A 105 17.04 26.79 30.58
N ILE A 106 17.72 25.83 29.96
CA ILE A 106 18.85 25.13 30.59
C ILE A 106 20.05 26.08 30.73
N SER A 107 20.31 26.89 29.70
CA SER A 107 21.40 27.87 29.67
C SER A 107 21.22 29.01 30.68
N SER A 108 19.98 29.29 31.12
CA SER A 108 19.69 30.21 32.22
C SER A 108 19.74 29.57 33.62
N GLY A 109 20.13 28.30 33.72
CA GLY A 109 20.33 27.60 34.99
C GLY A 109 19.19 26.64 35.40
N ARG A 110 18.11 26.53 34.62
CA ARG A 110 17.01 25.59 34.90
C ARG A 110 17.32 24.19 34.39
N PHE A 111 18.31 23.53 35.00
CA PHE A 111 18.82 22.24 34.52
C PHE A 111 17.80 21.10 34.53
N SER A 112 16.80 21.15 35.41
CA SER A 112 15.70 20.16 35.46
C SER A 112 14.93 20.03 34.15
N LEU A 113 14.97 21.06 33.29
CA LEU A 113 14.37 20.99 31.96
C LEU A 113 15.00 19.91 31.08
N ALA A 114 16.26 19.52 31.31
CA ALA A 114 16.89 18.46 30.54
C ALA A 114 16.14 17.12 30.62
N TRP A 115 15.29 16.90 31.64
CA TRP A 115 14.38 15.75 31.71
C TRP A 115 13.32 15.72 30.60
N GLN A 116 13.11 16.83 29.89
CA GLN A 116 12.15 16.93 28.79
C GLN A 116 12.74 16.50 27.44
N TYR A 117 14.07 16.34 27.32
CA TYR A 117 14.70 15.91 26.06
C TYR A 117 14.12 14.61 25.49
N PRO A 118 13.86 13.54 26.28
CA PRO A 118 13.20 12.33 25.76
C PRO A 118 11.79 12.59 25.22
N ALA A 119 11.02 13.46 25.87
CA ALA A 119 9.68 13.83 25.40
C ALA A 119 9.75 14.60 24.07
N LEU A 120 10.75 15.47 23.91
CA LEU A 120 10.99 16.20 22.67
C LEU A 120 11.37 15.26 21.51
N VAL A 121 12.22 14.26 21.77
CA VAL A 121 12.55 13.22 20.78
C VAL A 121 11.30 12.40 20.43
N ALA A 122 10.48 12.03 21.42
CA ALA A 122 9.24 11.30 21.18
C ALA A 122 8.24 12.09 20.34
N PHE A 123 8.11 13.40 20.60
CA PHE A 123 7.31 14.31 19.78
C PHE A 123 7.77 14.29 18.31
N GLY A 124 9.06 14.55 18.05
CA GLY A 124 9.57 14.57 16.67
C GLY A 124 9.42 13.22 15.96
N ARG A 125 9.61 12.10 16.67
CA ARG A 125 9.35 10.75 16.11
C ARG A 125 7.90 10.54 15.72
N ASN A 126 6.96 10.99 16.55
CA ASN A 126 5.54 10.86 16.26
C ASN A 126 5.15 11.67 15.02
N GLU A 127 5.63 12.91 14.91
CA GLU A 127 5.39 13.74 13.72
C GLU A 127 5.99 13.13 12.46
N TYR A 128 7.20 12.59 12.54
CA TYR A 128 7.81 11.88 11.41
C TYR A 128 7.00 10.66 11.00
N ASP A 129 6.51 9.86 11.95
CA ASP A 129 5.66 8.71 11.66
C ASP A 129 4.32 9.11 11.04
N LYS A 130 3.74 10.24 11.45
CA LYS A 130 2.54 10.80 10.80
C LYS A 130 2.82 11.19 9.35
N GLN A 131 3.91 11.92 9.10
CA GLN A 131 4.33 12.33 7.76
C GLN A 131 4.54 11.11 6.86
N ARG A 132 5.25 10.09 7.35
CA ARG A 132 5.46 8.85 6.63
C ARG A 132 4.15 8.14 6.29
N ARG A 133 3.24 7.97 7.25
CA ARG A 133 1.93 7.33 7.00
C ARG A 133 1.11 8.11 5.96
N ALA A 134 1.14 9.44 6.02
CA ALA A 134 0.47 10.29 5.04
C ALA A 134 1.06 10.11 3.63
N GLN A 135 2.40 10.07 3.51
CA GLN A 135 3.09 9.81 2.24
C GLN A 135 2.78 8.41 1.70
N GLU A 136 2.77 7.38 2.56
CA GLU A 136 2.40 6.01 2.19
C GLU A 136 0.95 5.94 1.69
N ALA A 137 0.02 6.61 2.38
CA ALA A 137 -1.38 6.69 1.98
C ALA A 137 -1.55 7.41 0.63
N ALA A 138 -0.87 8.54 0.43
CA ALA A 138 -0.89 9.28 -0.83
C ALA A 138 -0.30 8.45 -1.99
N ALA A 139 0.81 7.75 -1.76
CA ALA A 139 1.39 6.84 -2.74
C ALA A 139 0.45 5.66 -3.06
N SER A 140 -0.24 5.14 -2.05
CA SER A 140 -1.24 4.09 -2.25
C SER A 140 -2.43 4.58 -3.07
N ALA A 141 -2.96 5.78 -2.77
CA ALA A 141 -4.04 6.40 -3.52
C ALA A 141 -3.66 6.61 -5.00
N ARG A 142 -2.45 7.13 -5.26
CA ARG A 142 -1.93 7.29 -6.63
C ARG A 142 -1.85 5.96 -7.38
N ARG A 143 -1.32 4.91 -6.74
CA ARG A 143 -1.28 3.55 -7.32
C ARG A 143 -2.69 3.00 -7.59
N GLY A 144 -3.64 3.25 -6.68
CA GLY A 144 -5.04 2.85 -6.84
C GLY A 144 -5.68 3.51 -8.06
N LEU A 145 -5.51 4.82 -8.19
CA LEU A 145 -5.99 5.60 -9.33
C LEU A 145 -5.36 5.14 -10.65
N ASP A 146 -4.04 4.90 -10.68
CA ASP A 146 -3.37 4.38 -11.89
C ASP A 146 -3.84 2.97 -12.25
N ALA A 147 -4.11 2.11 -11.26
CA ALA A 147 -4.68 0.79 -11.49
C ALA A 147 -6.10 0.89 -12.05
N ALA A 148 -6.94 1.80 -11.53
CA ALA A 148 -8.27 2.06 -12.04
C ALA A 148 -8.24 2.55 -13.50
N ARG A 149 -7.36 3.51 -13.83
CA ARG A 149 -7.15 3.97 -15.21
C ARG A 149 -6.74 2.83 -16.15
N ARG A 150 -5.82 1.95 -15.73
CA ARG A 150 -5.41 0.80 -16.55
C ARG A 150 -6.55 -0.19 -16.80
N ARG A 151 -7.35 -0.48 -15.77
CA ARG A 151 -8.52 -1.36 -15.88
C ARG A 151 -9.56 -0.77 -16.83
N LEU A 152 -9.94 0.50 -16.63
CA LEU A 152 -10.92 1.16 -17.49
C LEU A 152 -10.43 1.27 -18.94
N SER A 153 -9.13 1.53 -19.15
CA SER A 153 -8.54 1.51 -20.49
C SER A 153 -8.60 0.12 -21.16
N ALA A 154 -8.56 -0.97 -20.39
CA ALA A 154 -8.81 -2.31 -20.92
C ALA A 154 -10.31 -2.48 -21.27
N SER A 155 -11.21 -2.10 -20.36
CA SER A 155 -12.65 -2.15 -20.59
C SER A 155 -13.09 -1.37 -21.83
N ILE A 156 -12.53 -0.18 -22.09
CA ILE A 156 -12.83 0.61 -23.30
C ILE A 156 -12.43 -0.15 -24.58
N ARG A 157 -11.32 -0.90 -24.55
CA ARG A 157 -10.86 -1.71 -25.69
C ARG A 157 -11.78 -2.92 -25.92
N ASP A 158 -12.24 -3.53 -24.83
CA ASP A 158 -13.04 -4.77 -24.88
C ASP A 158 -14.54 -4.50 -25.12
N ALA A 159 -15.02 -3.29 -24.83
CA ALA A 159 -16.43 -2.91 -24.88
C ALA A 159 -17.06 -2.88 -26.29
N GLY A 160 -16.26 -2.93 -27.36
CA GLY A 160 -16.77 -2.91 -28.74
C GLY A 160 -17.54 -1.63 -29.10
N VAL A 161 -17.27 -0.52 -28.41
CA VAL A 161 -17.85 0.80 -28.74
C VAL A 161 -17.22 1.36 -30.02
N ALA A 162 -17.91 2.32 -30.66
CA ALA A 162 -17.40 2.98 -31.86
C ALA A 162 -16.01 3.59 -31.62
N ALA A 163 -15.12 3.49 -32.62
CA ALA A 163 -13.71 3.89 -32.50
C ALA A 163 -13.53 5.36 -32.06
N GLU A 164 -14.38 6.26 -32.55
CA GLU A 164 -14.36 7.68 -32.17
C GLU A 164 -14.73 7.88 -30.70
N ALA A 165 -15.75 7.18 -30.21
CA ALA A 165 -16.15 7.20 -28.81
C ALA A 165 -15.05 6.61 -27.91
N ALA A 166 -14.42 5.51 -28.34
CA ALA A 166 -13.28 4.93 -27.63
C ALA A 166 -12.10 5.92 -27.53
N ALA A 167 -11.75 6.61 -28.61
CA ALA A 167 -10.67 7.59 -28.61
C ALA A 167 -10.97 8.79 -27.69
N ARG A 168 -12.22 9.26 -27.66
CA ARG A 168 -12.68 10.31 -26.76
C ARG A 168 -12.60 9.89 -25.29
N LEU A 169 -13.08 8.70 -24.95
CA LEU A 169 -12.98 8.15 -23.59
C LEU A 169 -11.52 7.96 -23.16
N GLN A 170 -10.64 7.48 -24.05
CA GLN A 170 -9.21 7.34 -23.76
C GLN A 170 -8.54 8.70 -23.50
N ARG A 171 -8.94 9.76 -24.22
CA ARG A 171 -8.43 11.11 -23.96
C ARG A 171 -8.93 11.65 -22.61
N ALA A 172 -10.22 11.46 -22.30
CA ALA A 172 -10.80 11.83 -21.01
C ALA A 172 -10.12 11.10 -19.86
N LEU A 173 -9.85 9.81 -20.01
CA LEU A 173 -9.17 8.99 -19.00
C LEU A 173 -7.74 9.43 -18.72
N ARG A 174 -7.01 9.90 -19.74
CA ARG A 174 -5.66 10.47 -19.56
C ARG A 174 -5.68 11.79 -18.81
N ALA A 175 -6.75 12.57 -18.95
CA ALA A 175 -6.94 13.85 -18.26
C ALA A 175 -7.58 13.70 -16.86
N ALA A 176 -8.08 12.51 -16.50
CA ALA A 176 -8.81 12.28 -15.25
C ALA A 176 -7.87 12.18 -14.04
N GLU A 177 -7.65 13.26 -13.29
CA GLU A 177 -6.71 13.35 -12.14
C GLU A 177 -7.28 12.85 -10.80
N SER A 178 -8.58 12.54 -10.73
CA SER A 178 -9.25 12.08 -9.53
C SER A 178 -10.01 10.76 -9.76
N GLU A 179 -10.34 10.07 -8.66
CA GLU A 179 -11.19 8.87 -8.71
C GLU A 179 -12.59 9.19 -9.27
N ASP A 180 -13.17 10.33 -8.89
CA ASP A 180 -14.46 10.78 -9.42
C ASP A 180 -14.43 11.00 -10.93
N ALA A 181 -13.33 11.57 -11.45
CA ALA A 181 -13.16 11.75 -12.89
C ALA A 181 -13.05 10.40 -13.63
N VAL A 182 -12.38 9.41 -13.02
CA VAL A 182 -12.33 8.04 -13.58
C VAL A 182 -13.71 7.39 -13.54
N ALA A 183 -14.47 7.54 -12.45
CA ALA A 183 -15.83 7.02 -12.31
C ALA A 183 -16.80 7.66 -13.32
N ALA A 184 -16.65 8.95 -13.61
CA ALA A 184 -17.43 9.62 -14.64
C ALA A 184 -17.19 8.99 -16.03
N VAL A 185 -15.93 8.71 -16.40
CA VAL A 185 -15.59 8.04 -17.65
C VAL A 185 -16.15 6.60 -17.69
N GLU A 186 -16.13 5.89 -16.56
CA GLU A 186 -16.73 4.55 -16.44
C GLU A 186 -18.25 4.57 -16.63
N SER A 187 -18.93 5.57 -16.05
CA SER A 187 -20.37 5.77 -16.22
C SER A 187 -20.71 6.04 -17.69
N GLU A 188 -19.89 6.83 -18.38
CA GLU A 188 -20.08 7.13 -19.80
C GLU A 188 -19.85 5.89 -20.68
N LEU A 189 -18.81 5.10 -20.39
CA LEU A 189 -18.59 3.81 -21.07
C LEU A 189 -19.80 2.88 -20.87
N SER A 190 -20.34 2.82 -19.67
CA SER A 190 -21.52 1.99 -19.34
C SER A 190 -22.76 2.45 -20.13
N GLN A 191 -22.97 3.76 -20.25
CA GLN A 191 -24.07 4.30 -21.06
C GLN A 191 -23.90 3.97 -22.54
N LEU A 192 -22.69 4.11 -23.09
CA LEU A 192 -22.40 3.84 -24.49
C LEU A 192 -22.51 2.35 -24.84
N THR A 193 -22.09 1.46 -23.93
CA THR A 193 -22.22 0.00 -24.13
C THR A 193 -23.69 -0.43 -24.12
N VAL A 194 -24.49 0.08 -23.18
CA VAL A 194 -25.95 -0.17 -23.15
C VAL A 194 -26.62 0.38 -24.41
N ALA A 195 -26.28 1.60 -24.84
CA ALA A 195 -26.82 2.20 -26.05
C ALA A 195 -26.47 1.36 -27.29
N SER A 196 -25.20 0.94 -27.44
CA SER A 196 -24.73 0.09 -28.53
C SER A 196 -25.47 -1.25 -28.58
N ARG A 197 -25.59 -1.93 -27.44
CA ARG A 197 -26.32 -3.20 -27.34
C ARG A 197 -27.79 -3.04 -27.72
N SER A 198 -28.46 -2.02 -27.18
CA SER A 198 -29.86 -1.76 -27.49
C SER A 198 -30.12 -1.43 -28.97
N ALA A 199 -29.15 -0.80 -29.65
CA ALA A 199 -29.24 -0.51 -31.08
C ALA A 199 -29.06 -1.78 -31.92
N HIS A 200 -28.11 -2.65 -31.51
CA HIS A 200 -27.90 -3.96 -32.14
C HIS A 200 -29.13 -4.86 -31.98
N ASP A 201 -29.72 -4.92 -30.78
CA ASP A 201 -30.93 -5.69 -30.52
C ASP A 201 -32.11 -5.19 -31.34
N ARG A 202 -32.31 -3.86 -31.43
CA ARG A 202 -33.33 -3.26 -32.31
C ARG A 202 -33.11 -3.59 -33.79
N ARG A 203 -31.87 -3.62 -34.26
CA ARG A 203 -31.55 -4.02 -35.63
C ARG A 203 -31.89 -5.49 -35.86
N ARG A 204 -31.48 -6.36 -34.94
CA ARG A 204 -31.78 -7.80 -34.98
C ARG A 204 -33.29 -8.06 -35.00
N GLU A 205 -34.05 -7.37 -34.17
CA GLU A 205 -35.52 -7.51 -34.13
C GLU A 205 -36.16 -7.11 -35.46
N ARG A 206 -35.71 -6.01 -36.08
CA ARG A 206 -36.17 -5.61 -37.42
C ARG A 206 -35.83 -6.65 -38.49
N GLU A 207 -34.65 -7.27 -38.41
CA GLU A 207 -34.24 -8.33 -39.33
C GLU A 207 -35.09 -9.60 -39.15
N ILE A 208 -35.38 -9.98 -37.89
CA ILE A 208 -36.29 -11.08 -37.55
C ILE A 208 -37.70 -10.78 -38.09
N GLU A 209 -38.22 -9.57 -37.89
CA GLU A 209 -39.57 -9.22 -38.35
C GLU A 209 -39.66 -9.20 -39.88
N ARG A 210 -38.62 -8.73 -40.58
CA ARG A 210 -38.54 -8.83 -42.04
C ARG A 210 -38.46 -10.28 -42.51
N ALA A 211 -37.78 -11.17 -41.77
CA ALA A 211 -37.73 -12.59 -42.08
C ALA A 211 -39.10 -13.26 -41.85
N ARG A 212 -39.76 -12.98 -40.72
CA ARG A 212 -41.13 -13.44 -40.42
C ARG A 212 -42.13 -12.97 -41.47
N SER A 213 -42.06 -11.70 -41.88
CA SER A 213 -42.91 -11.15 -42.93
C SER A 213 -42.69 -11.81 -44.30
N ARG A 214 -41.44 -12.18 -44.64
CA ARG A 214 -41.12 -12.92 -45.86
C ARG A 214 -41.66 -14.36 -45.80
N ILE A 215 -41.48 -15.04 -44.68
CA ILE A 215 -42.04 -16.38 -44.45
C ILE A 215 -43.57 -16.33 -44.55
N ARG A 216 -44.23 -15.36 -43.91
CA ARG A 216 -45.70 -15.22 -43.98
C ARG A 216 -46.21 -14.94 -45.39
N ARG A 217 -45.44 -14.20 -46.21
CA ARG A 217 -45.77 -13.94 -47.62
C ARG A 217 -45.45 -15.11 -48.56
N ALA A 218 -44.41 -15.88 -48.27
CA ALA A 218 -44.01 -17.05 -49.03
C ALA A 218 -44.75 -18.33 -48.60
N ALA A 219 -45.38 -18.32 -47.42
CA ALA A 219 -46.31 -19.34 -47.01
C ALA A 219 -47.51 -19.31 -47.98
N PRO A 220 -47.82 -20.43 -48.63
CA PRO A 220 -48.93 -20.47 -49.59
C PRO A 220 -50.23 -20.07 -48.88
N HIS A 221 -51.04 -19.23 -49.54
CA HIS A 221 -52.45 -18.95 -49.20
C HIS A 221 -53.33 -20.19 -49.48
N THR A 222 -52.94 -21.32 -48.94
CA THR A 222 -53.75 -22.52 -48.79
C THR A 222 -53.63 -22.78 -47.29
N VAL A 223 -54.57 -22.34 -46.45
CA VAL A 223 -55.94 -22.80 -46.41
C VAL A 223 -56.72 -21.79 -45.56
N ALA A 224 -57.66 -21.06 -46.18
CA ALA A 224 -58.74 -20.41 -45.45
C ALA A 224 -59.98 -21.32 -45.33
N GLU A 225 -60.01 -22.47 -46.01
CA GLU A 225 -61.13 -23.42 -45.96
C GLU A 225 -60.63 -24.83 -46.32
N GLU A 226 -60.16 -25.57 -45.33
CA GLU A 226 -60.02 -27.03 -45.34
C GLU A 226 -59.72 -27.39 -43.88
N GLN A 227 -60.65 -28.11 -43.28
CA GLN A 227 -60.67 -28.49 -41.88
C GLN A 227 -59.29 -29.03 -41.48
N SER A 228 -58.56 -28.29 -40.66
CA SER A 228 -57.39 -28.82 -39.98
C SER A 228 -57.91 -29.93 -39.06
N GLU A 229 -57.75 -31.20 -39.47
CA GLU A 229 -57.88 -32.35 -38.59
C GLU A 229 -57.17 -31.99 -37.28
N SER A 230 -57.91 -32.06 -36.17
CA SER A 230 -57.30 -31.70 -34.90
C SER A 230 -56.17 -32.70 -34.64
N TRP A 231 -55.11 -32.28 -33.95
CA TRP A 231 -54.05 -33.20 -33.54
C TRP A 231 -54.59 -34.42 -32.78
N GLN A 232 -55.77 -34.31 -32.17
CA GLN A 232 -56.47 -35.42 -31.53
C GLN A 232 -57.04 -36.43 -32.54
N ASP A 233 -57.48 -35.99 -33.72
CA ASP A 233 -57.95 -36.87 -34.80
C ASP A 233 -56.77 -37.65 -35.41
N VAL A 234 -55.62 -37.00 -35.58
CA VAL A 234 -54.37 -37.65 -36.01
C VAL A 234 -53.92 -38.72 -35.01
N LEU A 235 -53.97 -38.41 -33.72
CA LEU A 235 -53.62 -39.37 -32.65
C LEU A 235 -54.61 -40.54 -32.58
N ARG A 236 -55.91 -40.28 -32.78
CA ARG A 236 -56.95 -41.33 -32.79
C ARG A 236 -56.75 -42.29 -33.95
N ARG A 237 -56.49 -41.77 -35.15
CA ARG A 237 -56.21 -42.56 -36.35
C ARG A 237 -54.94 -43.41 -36.21
N PHE A 238 -53.90 -42.86 -35.58
CA PHE A 238 -52.67 -43.61 -35.29
C PHE A 238 -52.92 -44.76 -34.29
N ALA A 239 -53.73 -44.52 -33.25
CA ALA A 239 -54.12 -45.55 -32.30
C ALA A 239 -54.96 -46.65 -32.97
N GLU A 240 -55.88 -46.30 -33.86
CA GLU A 240 -56.70 -47.24 -34.63
C GLU A 240 -55.84 -48.08 -35.61
N GLN A 241 -54.81 -47.50 -36.24
CA GLN A 241 -53.89 -48.23 -37.12
C GLN A 241 -52.98 -49.21 -36.35
N GLN A 242 -52.57 -48.86 -35.13
CA GLN A 242 -51.78 -49.75 -34.27
C GLN A 242 -52.64 -50.86 -33.63
N GLY A 243 -53.91 -50.56 -33.30
CA GLY A 243 -54.85 -51.52 -32.75
C GLY A 243 -55.43 -52.51 -33.77
N GLY A 244 -55.42 -52.17 -35.06
CA GLY A 244 -55.93 -53.02 -36.14
C GLY A 244 -54.92 -54.01 -36.75
N ALA A 245 -53.63 -53.89 -36.41
CA ALA A 245 -52.55 -54.75 -36.94
C ALA A 245 -52.21 -55.95 -36.03
N GLY A 246 -53.10 -56.28 -35.08
CA GLY A 246 -52.95 -57.40 -34.15
C GLY A 246 -54.16 -58.32 -34.15
N LEU A 247 -54.41 -58.99 -35.28
CA LEU A 247 -55.15 -60.25 -35.38
C LEU A 247 -54.36 -61.23 -36.24
#